data_AF-A0A418UW03-F1
#
_entry.id   AF-A0A418UW03-F1
#
_cell.length_a   1.000
_cell.length_b   1.000
_cell.length_c   1.000
_cell.angle_alpha   90.00
_cell.angle_beta   90.00
_cell.angle_gamma   90.00
#
_symmetry.space_group_name_H-M   'P 1'
#
loop_
_entity.id
_entity.type
_entity.pdbx_description
1 polymer ?
#
loop_
_entity_poly.entity_id
_entity_poly.type
_entity_poly.pdbx_seq_one_letter_code
_entity_poly.pdbx_strand_id
1 'polypeptide(L)'
;MGALRPTHWVVLIIIVILIFGANRLPDIARSVGQSMKVFRKEVKDLREDEDKDSEPAAQIEQPQQGTYFTQPTQPGQSAGHQGQQTGSRQ
;
A
#
# COMPACT_ATOMS: atom_id res chain seq x y z
N MET A 1 45.42 10.97 -15.92
CA MET A 1 44.58 11.01 -14.71
C MET A 1 43.16 10.53 -15.06
N GLY A 2 42.99 9.22 -15.26
CA GLY A 2 41.77 8.61 -15.81
C GLY A 2 40.73 8.23 -14.76
N ALA A 3 40.36 9.19 -13.90
CA ALA A 3 39.66 8.91 -12.65
C ALA A 3 38.17 8.52 -12.79
N LEU A 4 37.55 8.53 -13.96
CA LEU A 4 36.10 8.39 -14.07
C LEU A 4 35.67 7.59 -15.31
N ARG A 5 36.31 6.44 -15.57
CA ARG A 5 35.74 5.48 -16.54
C ARG A 5 34.55 4.80 -15.87
N PRO A 6 33.30 4.98 -16.35
CA PRO A 6 32.08 4.40 -15.76
C PRO A 6 32.17 2.88 -15.58
N THR A 7 33.06 2.23 -16.34
CA THR A 7 33.39 0.81 -16.24
C THR A 7 33.77 0.35 -14.82
N HIS A 8 34.46 1.18 -14.02
CA HIS A 8 34.86 0.78 -12.65
C HIS A 8 33.64 0.61 -11.73
N TRP A 9 32.63 1.47 -11.89
CA TRP A 9 31.38 1.37 -11.13
C TRP A 9 30.59 0.11 -11.48
N VAL A 10 30.58 -0.29 -12.75
CA VAL A 10 29.94 -1.54 -13.18
C VAL A 10 30.62 -2.76 -12.53
N VAL A 11 31.95 -2.77 -12.47
CA VAL A 11 32.71 -3.86 -11.82
C VAL A 11 32.39 -3.94 -10.31
N LEU A 12 32.30 -2.80 -9.62
CA LEU A 12 31.92 -2.76 -8.21
C LEU A 12 30.49 -3.26 -7.98
N ILE A 13 29.52 -2.85 -8.81
CA ILE A 13 28.15 -3.34 -8.69
C ILE A 13 28.09 -4.86 -8.90
N ILE A 14 28.83 -5.39 -9.87
CA ILE A 14 28.94 -6.83 -10.11
C ILE A 14 29.50 -7.54 -8.87
N ILE A 15 30.56 -7.00 -8.24
CA ILE A 15 31.15 -7.63 -7.04
C ILE A 15 30.17 -7.65 -5.86
N VAL A 16 29.40 -6.57 -5.68
CA VAL A 16 28.37 -6.48 -4.65
C VAL A 16 27.25 -7.50 -4.93
N ILE A 17 26.80 -7.60 -6.18
CA ILE A 17 25.80 -8.62 -6.58
C ILE A 17 26.32 -10.04 -6.33
N LEU A 18 27.60 -10.31 -6.56
CA LEU A 18 28.18 -11.65 -6.33
C LEU A 18 28.22 -12.01 -4.84
N ILE A 19 28.53 -11.05 -3.96
CA ILE A 19 28.62 -11.29 -2.51
C ILE A 19 27.23 -11.38 -1.88
N PHE A 20 26.35 -10.43 -2.20
CA PHE A 20 25.00 -10.35 -1.62
C PHE A 20 23.98 -11.23 -2.35
N GLY A 21 24.23 -11.58 -3.60
CA GLY A 21 23.32 -12.30 -4.49
C GLY A 21 22.33 -11.37 -5.21
N ALA A 22 22.00 -11.71 -6.46
CA ALA A 22 21.07 -10.96 -7.30
C ALA A 22 19.65 -10.85 -6.71
N ASN A 23 19.27 -11.76 -5.80
CA ASN A 23 17.95 -11.78 -5.17
C ASN A 23 17.86 -10.87 -3.93
N ARG A 24 18.98 -10.45 -3.32
CA ARG A 24 18.98 -9.63 -2.09
C ARG A 24 18.96 -8.13 -2.37
N LEU A 25 19.64 -7.70 -3.43
CA LEU A 25 19.63 -6.30 -3.89
C LEU A 25 18.22 -5.71 -4.13
N PRO A 26 17.31 -6.38 -4.87
CA PRO A 26 15.97 -5.84 -5.11
C PRO A 26 15.13 -5.77 -3.83
N ASP A 27 15.35 -6.68 -2.88
CA ASP A 27 14.64 -6.71 -1.59
C ASP A 27 15.05 -5.53 -0.70
N ILE A 28 16.35 -5.29 -0.57
CA ILE A 28 16.91 -4.14 0.16
C ILE A 28 16.51 -2.83 -0.52
N ALA A 29 16.60 -2.75 -1.86
CA ALA A 29 16.18 -1.55 -2.59
C ALA A 29 14.69 -1.26 -2.43
N ARG A 30 13.83 -2.28 -2.39
CA ARG A 30 12.38 -2.10 -2.16
C ARG A 30 12.09 -1.61 -0.74
N SER A 31 12.69 -2.21 0.28
CA SER A 31 12.46 -1.79 1.67
C SER A 31 12.96 -0.37 1.94
N VAL A 32 14.17 -0.03 1.47
CA VAL A 32 14.72 1.34 1.57
C VAL A 32 13.90 2.32 0.74
N GLY A 33 13.50 1.94 -0.48
CA GLY A 33 12.68 2.78 -1.36
C GLY A 33 11.31 3.09 -0.77
N GLN A 34 10.68 2.13 -0.08
CA GLN A 34 9.41 2.32 0.59
C GLN A 34 9.54 3.31 1.76
N SER A 35 10.58 3.19 2.59
CA SER A 35 10.88 4.16 3.65
C SER A 35 11.18 5.56 3.11
N MET A 36 11.96 5.65 2.02
CA MET A 36 12.23 6.92 1.33
C MET A 36 10.97 7.55 0.72
N LYS A 37 10.02 6.75 0.23
CA LYS A 37 8.76 7.26 -0.34
C LYS A 37 7.91 7.94 0.72
N VAL A 38 7.79 7.32 1.90
CA VAL A 38 7.05 7.90 3.04
C VAL A 38 7.73 9.19 3.49
N PHE A 39 9.04 9.15 3.73
CA PHE A 39 9.81 10.33 4.12
C PHE A 39 9.73 11.46 3.09
N ARG A 40 9.85 11.16 1.79
CA ARG A 40 9.67 12.18 0.74
C ARG A 40 8.27 12.77 0.71
N LYS A 41 7.24 11.98 1.00
CA LYS A 41 5.85 12.45 1.02
C LYS A 41 5.64 13.41 2.19
N GLU A 42 6.06 13.02 3.39
CA GLU A 42 5.98 13.86 4.59
C GLU A 42 6.80 15.15 4.45
N VAL A 43 8.03 15.06 3.92
CA VAL A 43 8.87 16.25 3.65
C VAL A 43 8.27 17.14 2.55
N LYS A 44 7.53 16.56 1.59
CA LYS A 44 6.85 17.32 0.54
C LYS A 44 5.59 18.00 1.07
N ASP A 45 4.78 17.33 1.89
CA ASP A 45 3.64 17.93 2.60
C ASP A 45 4.10 19.12 3.47
N LEU A 46 5.20 18.97 4.22
CA LEU A 46 5.78 20.05 5.02
C LEU A 46 6.25 21.26 4.20
N ARG A 47 6.75 21.01 2.98
CA ARG A 47 7.17 22.06 2.05
C ARG A 47 6.00 22.69 1.31
N GLU A 48 4.95 21.91 1.04
CA GLU A 48 3.74 22.38 0.38
C GLU A 48 2.83 23.15 1.35
N ASP A 49 2.82 22.83 2.64
CA ASP A 49 2.12 23.62 3.67
C ASP A 49 2.71 25.04 3.85
N GLU A 50 3.98 25.27 3.49
CA GLU A 50 4.56 26.62 3.46
C GLU A 50 4.14 27.43 2.21
N ASP A 51 3.69 26.76 1.14
CA ASP A 51 3.39 27.36 -0.17
C ASP A 51 1.89 27.34 -0.54
N LYS A 52 1.02 26.64 0.19
CA LYS A 52 -0.35 26.32 -0.28
C LYS A 52 -1.47 26.59 0.74
N ASP A 53 -1.78 27.87 0.92
CA ASP A 53 -3.12 28.36 1.27
C ASP A 53 -4.12 28.24 0.08
N SER A 54 -4.03 27.16 -0.73
CA SER A 54 -4.92 26.92 -1.89
C SER A 54 -4.96 25.44 -2.33
N GLU A 55 -5.94 24.73 -1.77
CA GLU A 55 -6.85 23.75 -2.41
C GLU A 55 -6.33 22.38 -2.94
N PRO A 56 -7.23 21.36 -3.06
CA PRO A 56 -7.36 20.28 -2.09
C PRO A 56 -6.86 18.92 -2.61
N ALA A 57 -6.44 18.09 -1.66
CA ALA A 57 -6.02 16.71 -1.86
C ALA A 57 -7.20 15.81 -2.28
N ALA A 58 -7.19 15.26 -3.50
CA ALA A 58 -7.86 14.00 -3.81
C ALA A 58 -7.42 13.44 -5.18
N GLN A 59 -6.42 12.57 -5.19
CA GLN A 59 -6.40 11.48 -6.17
C GLN A 59 -5.81 10.22 -5.52
N ILE A 60 -6.69 9.45 -4.89
CA ILE A 60 -6.43 8.07 -4.49
C ILE A 60 -6.72 7.22 -5.74
N GLU A 61 -5.66 6.77 -6.42
CA GLU A 61 -5.77 5.76 -7.48
C GLU A 61 -6.18 4.42 -6.86
N GLN A 62 -7.42 3.99 -7.12
CA GLN A 62 -7.93 2.65 -6.80
C GLN A 62 -7.43 1.66 -7.85
N PRO A 63 -6.72 0.57 -7.49
CA PRO A 63 -6.59 -0.57 -8.38
C PRO A 63 -7.89 -1.37 -8.37
N GLN A 64 -8.66 -1.26 -9.46
CA GLN A 64 -9.79 -2.13 -9.77
C GLN A 64 -9.31 -3.52 -10.24
N GLN A 65 -10.09 -4.53 -9.82
CA GLN A 65 -10.27 -5.89 -10.37
C GLN A 65 -9.44 -7.06 -9.79
N GLY A 66 -10.21 -7.94 -9.14
CA GLY A 66 -9.85 -9.29 -8.71
C GLY A 66 -11.04 -9.95 -8.04
N THR A 67 -12.04 -10.34 -8.84
CA THR A 67 -13.24 -11.09 -8.47
C THR A 67 -12.94 -12.28 -7.57
N TYR A 68 -13.49 -12.33 -6.34
CA TYR A 68 -14.07 -13.54 -5.75
C TYR A 68 -15.24 -13.15 -4.82
N PHE A 69 -16.41 -13.69 -5.13
CA PHE A 69 -17.62 -13.64 -4.33
C PHE A 69 -17.41 -14.30 -2.96
N THR A 70 -17.86 -13.65 -1.89
CA THR A 70 -18.71 -14.30 -0.88
C THR A 70 -19.48 -13.22 -0.12
N GLN A 71 -20.70 -12.99 -0.58
CA GLN A 71 -21.72 -12.24 0.14
C GLN A 71 -22.54 -13.24 0.95
N PRO A 72 -22.51 -13.24 2.30
CA PRO A 72 -23.69 -13.62 3.06
C PRO A 72 -24.65 -12.44 3.02
N THR A 73 -25.71 -12.61 2.26
CA THR A 73 -26.92 -11.79 2.22
C THR A 73 -27.41 -11.50 3.65
N GLN A 74 -27.27 -10.25 4.11
CA GLN A 74 -28.15 -9.67 5.13
C GLN A 74 -28.89 -8.47 4.51
N PRO A 75 -30.15 -8.68 4.13
CA PRO A 75 -31.15 -7.64 4.13
C PRO A 75 -32.44 -8.13 4.82
N GLY A 76 -32.88 -7.38 5.83
CA GLY A 76 -34.03 -7.72 6.65
C GLY A 76 -35.34 -7.92 5.89
N GLN A 77 -36.20 -8.77 6.47
CA GLN A 77 -37.62 -8.84 6.11
C GLN A 77 -38.44 -8.73 7.39
N SER A 78 -38.89 -7.51 7.63
CA SER A 78 -40.03 -7.14 8.46
C SER A 78 -41.31 -7.80 7.93
N ALA A 79 -42.04 -8.53 8.79
CA ALA A 79 -43.51 -8.58 8.89
C ALA A 79 -43.98 -9.89 9.54
N GLY A 80 -44.46 -9.81 10.79
CA GLY A 80 -45.09 -10.92 11.50
C GLY A 80 -45.84 -10.40 12.72
N HIS A 81 -47.01 -9.83 12.48
CA HIS A 81 -47.96 -9.45 13.50
C HIS A 81 -48.68 -10.71 14.02
N GLN A 82 -48.99 -10.69 15.33
CA GLN A 82 -50.19 -11.27 15.96
C GLN A 82 -50.34 -12.80 16.08
N GLY A 83 -50.76 -13.23 17.27
CA GLY A 83 -51.32 -14.56 17.55
C GLY A 83 -50.75 -15.17 18.83
N GLN A 84 -51.25 -14.79 20.01
CA GLN A 84 -52.24 -15.57 20.75
C GLN A 84 -51.76 -16.97 21.20
N GLN A 85 -51.68 -17.07 22.53
CA GLN A 85 -52.24 -18.14 23.36
C GLN A 85 -51.59 -19.53 23.31
N THR A 86 -51.83 -20.21 24.43
CA THR A 86 -51.57 -21.63 24.71
C THR A 86 -50.10 -21.96 24.97
N GLY A 87 -49.66 -22.44 26.12
CA GLY A 87 -50.34 -23.04 27.25
C GLY A 87 -49.63 -24.35 27.57
N SER A 88 -48.81 -24.38 28.62
CA SER A 88 -48.35 -25.61 29.31
C SER A 88 -47.29 -25.19 30.34
N ARG A 89 -47.52 -25.39 31.64
CA ARG A 89 -47.09 -26.62 32.36
C ARG A 89 -45.61 -26.91 32.01
N GLN A 90 -44.66 -26.74 32.91
CA GLN A 90 -44.62 -27.19 34.30
C GLN A 90 -43.76 -26.26 35.16
#